data_AF-A0A520JWM7-F1
#
_entry.id   AF-A0A520JWM7-F1
#
_cell.length_a   1.000
_cell.length_b   1.000
_cell.length_c   1.000
_cell.angle_alpha   90.00
_cell.angle_beta   90.00
_cell.angle_gamma   90.00
#
_symmetry.space_group_name_H-M   'P 1'
#
loop_
_entity.id
_entity.type
_entity.pdbx_description
1 polymer ?
#
loop_
_entity_poly.entity_id
_entity_poly.type
_entity_poly.pdbx_seq_one_letter_code
_entity_poly.pdbx_strand_id
1 'polypeptide(L)'
;MKFNPEDFKKTKHADFDVLWGKGREILTNLNTNRKYPRRSISFGKLHPIFDTIYRLRESYLRLGFDEVLNPLIVDEKDVHKQFGYESLAVLDRCFYLAGLPRPDIGISDERVLKIKQLLNIDDKRVEEIRQILHSYKKGEVEGDDLVSVISHRLGVSDSSVGTMIELVFPEFKELKPEPTRRTLRSHMTSAWFITLKELWEYTNLPVHLFSVDRCFRREQQEDATRLMTYHSASCVMMDEDVSVDDGMAVAEGILSQFGFEDFKFIPDEKRSKYYIPDTQIEVFAYHPKLIGSNTKYSDGWVEIATFGIYSPTALAEYSIPYPVMNLGLGVERLAMILHNATDVRTLSYPQFLQYQPEWHISDHELAKMIRIRSEPKTRAGILIQHAITSTCKMHKNEPSPCEFTAWKGELFNRNITVNVIEPEEKTKLCGPAAMNTIVVNDGNILGVSPAQLRCAEPHTPVNDGNIPIVSSGKNMEATKRWVHTNLSYIDAFAAKAASEIENELCSGKDETAYRVRIIKTPAEINLEIQLAAQRYITNHNKKIDIRGPVFTTVQMKIDY
;
A
#
# COMPACT_ATOMS: atom_id res chain seq x y z
N MET A 1 21.20 0.66 28.48
CA MET A 1 21.78 1.89 29.09
C MET A 1 23.22 2.04 28.59
N LYS A 2 23.81 3.25 28.57
CA LYS A 2 25.26 3.38 28.35
C LYS A 2 25.97 2.70 29.53
N PHE A 3 26.97 1.87 29.26
CA PHE A 3 27.81 1.25 30.30
C PHE A 3 29.25 1.77 30.17
N ASN A 4 30.03 1.66 31.24
CA ASN A 4 31.43 2.05 31.26
C ASN A 4 32.31 0.84 30.89
N PRO A 5 33.04 0.88 29.76
CA PRO A 5 33.89 -0.24 29.35
C PRO A 5 34.99 -0.59 30.35
N GLU A 6 35.49 0.40 31.12
CA GLU A 6 36.56 0.15 32.09
C GLU A 6 36.10 -0.74 33.26
N ASP A 7 34.82 -0.72 33.62
CA ASP A 7 34.27 -1.57 34.69
C ASP A 7 34.20 -3.05 34.27
N PHE A 8 34.08 -3.32 32.97
CA PHE A 8 34.16 -4.68 32.41
C PHE A 8 35.60 -5.12 32.08
N LYS A 9 36.55 -4.18 32.00
CA LYS A 9 37.99 -4.46 31.75
C LYS A 9 38.82 -4.62 33.03
N LYS A 10 38.44 -3.97 34.14
CA LYS A 10 39.28 -3.84 35.37
C LYS A 10 39.51 -5.11 36.19
N THR A 11 39.01 -6.26 35.75
CA THR A 11 39.09 -7.52 36.51
C THR A 11 39.79 -8.61 35.71
N LYS A 12 41.13 -8.53 35.61
CA LYS A 12 41.99 -9.61 35.09
C LYS A 12 41.92 -10.92 35.91
N HIS A 13 41.26 -10.91 37.08
CA HIS A 13 41.16 -12.04 38.01
C HIS A 13 39.74 -12.38 38.49
N ALA A 14 38.69 -11.70 37.98
CA ALA A 14 37.31 -12.11 38.31
C ALA A 14 36.82 -13.15 37.32
N ASP A 15 35.96 -14.05 37.80
CA ASP A 15 35.32 -15.09 37.01
C ASP A 15 34.59 -14.47 35.80
N PHE A 16 35.02 -14.86 34.59
CA PHE A 16 34.48 -14.36 33.33
C PHE A 16 32.98 -14.60 33.24
N ASP A 17 32.49 -15.73 33.78
CA ASP A 17 31.07 -16.09 33.71
C ASP A 17 30.20 -15.13 34.52
N VAL A 18 30.71 -14.62 35.65
CA VAL A 18 30.01 -13.63 36.48
C VAL A 18 29.93 -12.28 35.77
N LEU A 19 31.02 -11.83 35.16
CA LEU A 19 31.06 -10.57 34.39
C LEU A 19 30.21 -10.65 33.12
N TRP A 20 30.26 -11.77 32.41
CA TRP A 20 29.41 -12.05 31.27
C TRP A 20 27.93 -12.04 31.67
N GLY A 21 27.59 -12.64 32.81
CA GLY A 21 26.25 -12.59 33.40
C GLY A 21 25.75 -11.17 33.67
N LYS A 22 26.59 -10.29 34.22
CA LYS A 22 26.28 -8.87 34.43
C LYS A 22 25.96 -8.11 33.14
N GLY A 23 26.41 -8.60 31.99
CA GLY A 23 26.05 -8.02 30.68
C GLY A 23 24.54 -7.93 30.43
N ARG A 24 23.73 -8.79 31.07
CA ARG A 24 22.25 -8.74 30.98
C ARG A 24 21.66 -7.45 31.53
N GLU A 25 22.32 -6.80 32.50
CA GLU A 25 21.85 -5.56 33.15
C GLU A 25 21.92 -4.35 32.22
N ILE A 26 22.75 -4.41 31.17
CA ILE A 26 22.90 -3.35 30.17
C ILE A 26 21.64 -3.26 29.28
N LEU A 27 20.98 -4.41 29.07
CA LEU A 27 19.80 -4.52 28.22
C LEU A 27 18.60 -3.82 28.88
N THR A 28 17.83 -3.12 28.05
CA THR A 28 16.63 -2.43 28.55
C THR A 28 15.46 -3.40 28.55
N ASN A 29 14.79 -3.55 29.69
CA ASN A 29 13.50 -4.23 29.75
C ASN A 29 12.46 -3.42 28.99
N LEU A 30 12.06 -3.92 27.83
CA LEU A 30 11.08 -3.27 26.97
C LEU A 30 9.66 -3.52 27.50
N ASN A 31 8.79 -2.51 27.37
CA ASN A 31 7.35 -2.70 27.49
C ASN A 31 6.84 -3.76 26.52
N THR A 32 5.75 -4.40 26.88
CA THR A 32 5.13 -5.49 26.13
C THR A 32 4.81 -5.12 24.68
N ASN A 33 4.32 -3.90 24.44
CA ASN A 33 4.04 -3.39 23.10
C ASN A 33 5.29 -3.08 22.27
N ARG A 34 6.47 -2.96 22.91
CA ARG A 34 7.77 -2.74 22.26
C ARG A 34 8.52 -4.05 22.01
N LYS A 35 7.95 -5.20 22.34
CA LYS A 35 8.49 -6.53 22.03
C LYS A 35 7.98 -7.01 20.66
N TYR A 36 8.75 -7.90 20.03
CA TYR A 36 8.34 -8.57 18.78
C TYR A 36 7.15 -9.53 19.04
N PRO A 37 6.16 -9.64 18.12
CA PRO A 37 6.11 -9.10 16.76
C PRO A 37 5.67 -7.63 16.63
N ARG A 38 5.05 -7.04 17.65
CA ARG A 38 4.53 -5.65 17.63
C ARG A 38 5.59 -4.60 17.29
N ARG A 39 6.84 -4.84 17.71
CA ARG A 39 8.01 -4.10 17.21
C ARG A 39 8.47 -4.72 15.90
N SER A 40 8.15 -4.06 14.79
CA SER A 40 8.62 -4.44 13.44
C SER A 40 9.14 -3.23 12.67
N ILE A 41 10.01 -3.50 11.70
CA ILE A 41 10.45 -2.50 10.72
C ILE A 41 9.54 -2.61 9.50
N SER A 42 9.02 -1.48 9.04
CA SER A 42 8.28 -1.39 7.78
C SER A 42 9.21 -0.95 6.65
N PHE A 43 9.01 -1.49 5.46
CA PHE A 43 9.68 -1.06 4.23
C PHE A 43 8.63 -0.69 3.17
N GLY A 44 9.02 0.18 2.23
CA GLY A 44 8.16 0.54 1.09
C GLY A 44 7.97 -0.66 0.16
N LYS A 45 6.76 -0.81 -0.38
CA LYS A 45 6.44 -1.84 -1.37
C LYS A 45 6.31 -1.19 -2.75
N LEU A 46 6.88 -1.80 -3.78
CA LEU A 46 6.70 -1.36 -5.16
C LEU A 46 5.28 -1.69 -5.63
N HIS A 47 4.72 -0.82 -6.46
CA HIS A 47 3.48 -1.12 -7.16
C HIS A 47 3.77 -2.02 -8.36
N PRO A 48 2.98 -3.10 -8.59
CA PRO A 48 3.24 -4.06 -9.69
C PRO A 48 3.41 -3.42 -11.07
N ILE A 49 2.55 -2.45 -11.42
CA ILE A 49 2.65 -1.72 -12.69
C ILE A 49 3.96 -0.92 -12.78
N PHE A 50 4.33 -0.16 -11.74
CA PHE A 50 5.55 0.66 -11.78
C PHE A 50 6.83 -0.18 -11.72
N ASP A 51 6.81 -1.33 -11.04
CA ASP A 51 7.89 -2.32 -11.11
C ASP A 51 8.07 -2.84 -12.53
N THR A 52 6.96 -3.18 -13.20
CA THR A 52 6.99 -3.63 -14.60
C THR A 52 7.49 -2.54 -15.55
N ILE A 53 7.06 -1.28 -15.36
CA ILE A 53 7.57 -0.12 -16.12
C ILE A 53 9.07 0.02 -15.93
N TYR A 54 9.55 0.00 -14.68
CA TYR A 54 10.97 0.12 -14.38
C TYR A 54 11.79 -0.96 -15.11
N ARG A 55 11.34 -2.21 -15.02
CA ARG A 55 11.99 -3.34 -15.70
C ARG A 55 11.95 -3.21 -17.23
N LEU A 56 10.85 -2.73 -17.80
CA LEU A 56 10.73 -2.50 -19.25
C LEU A 56 11.71 -1.42 -19.72
N ARG A 57 11.83 -0.32 -18.97
CA ARG A 57 12.82 0.73 -19.26
C ARG A 57 14.24 0.17 -19.25
N GLU A 58 14.59 -0.61 -18.23
CA GLU A 58 15.89 -1.29 -18.19
C GLU A 58 16.09 -2.25 -19.37
N SER A 59 15.06 -3.00 -19.77
CA SER A 59 15.14 -3.93 -20.90
C SER A 59 15.39 -3.23 -22.23
N TYR A 60 14.73 -2.10 -22.50
CA TYR A 60 14.98 -1.30 -23.70
C TYR A 60 16.38 -0.69 -23.70
N LEU A 61 16.82 -0.12 -22.58
CA LEU A 61 18.16 0.45 -22.45
C LEU A 61 19.26 -0.60 -22.70
N ARG A 62 19.07 -1.84 -22.23
CA ARG A 62 20.00 -2.95 -22.48
C ARG A 62 20.06 -3.38 -23.96
N LEU A 63 19.00 -3.13 -24.72
CA LEU A 63 18.96 -3.37 -26.17
C LEU A 63 19.51 -2.19 -26.99
N GLY A 64 19.98 -1.12 -26.32
CA GLY A 64 20.57 0.04 -26.99
C GLY A 64 19.54 1.03 -27.55
N PHE A 65 18.30 1.01 -27.05
CA PHE A 65 17.32 2.04 -27.37
C PHE A 65 17.49 3.25 -26.43
N ASP A 66 17.37 4.46 -26.99
CA ASP A 66 17.39 5.70 -26.24
C ASP A 66 15.99 6.07 -25.72
N GLU A 67 15.91 6.49 -24.47
CA GLU A 67 14.65 6.85 -23.84
C GLU A 67 14.20 8.26 -24.22
N VAL A 68 12.95 8.41 -24.66
CA VAL A 68 12.34 9.70 -25.00
C VAL A 68 10.96 9.88 -24.41
N LEU A 69 10.52 11.13 -24.32
CA LEU A 69 9.17 11.50 -23.91
C LEU A 69 8.39 12.06 -25.10
N ASN A 70 7.39 11.33 -25.56
CA ASN A 70 6.55 11.73 -26.68
C ASN A 70 5.41 12.68 -26.23
N PRO A 71 4.93 13.59 -27.08
CA PRO A 71 3.74 14.40 -26.81
C PRO A 71 2.54 13.53 -26.41
N LEU A 72 1.89 13.86 -25.30
CA LEU A 72 0.73 13.12 -24.80
C LEU A 72 -0.59 13.66 -25.35
N ILE A 73 -0.67 14.98 -25.51
CA ILE A 73 -1.78 15.70 -26.12
C ILE A 73 -1.42 15.98 -27.58
N VAL A 74 -2.24 15.52 -28.51
CA VAL A 74 -2.05 15.68 -29.97
C VAL A 74 -3.29 16.29 -30.62
N ASP A 75 -3.12 16.97 -31.75
CA ASP A 75 -4.26 17.53 -32.49
C ASP A 75 -4.96 16.42 -33.30
N GLU A 76 -6.28 16.48 -33.44
CA GLU A 76 -7.02 15.52 -34.28
C GLU A 76 -6.49 15.44 -35.72
N LYS A 77 -5.88 16.53 -36.22
CA LYS A 77 -5.22 16.57 -37.53
C LYS A 77 -4.09 15.56 -37.65
N ASP A 78 -3.34 15.30 -36.58
CA ASP A 78 -2.25 14.33 -36.63
C ASP A 78 -2.80 12.90 -36.80
N VAL A 79 -3.95 12.61 -36.17
CA VAL A 79 -4.68 11.36 -36.37
C VAL A 79 -5.20 11.23 -37.81
N HIS A 80 -5.71 12.33 -38.39
CA HIS A 80 -6.10 12.36 -39.81
C HIS A 80 -4.92 12.07 -40.75
N LYS A 81 -3.75 12.68 -40.52
CA LYS A 81 -2.54 12.43 -41.32
C LYS A 81 -2.08 10.97 -41.26
N GLN A 82 -2.17 10.35 -40.09
CA GLN A 82 -1.69 8.99 -39.87
C GLN A 82 -2.63 7.90 -40.41
N PHE A 83 -3.95 8.10 -40.26
CA PHE A 83 -4.96 7.08 -40.56
C PHE A 83 -5.77 7.36 -41.84
N GLY A 84 -5.61 8.53 -42.46
CA GLY A 84 -6.40 8.93 -43.63
C GLY A 84 -7.89 8.90 -43.32
N TYR A 85 -8.68 8.20 -44.15
CA TYR A 85 -10.14 8.11 -43.96
C TYR A 85 -10.56 7.25 -42.73
N GLU A 86 -9.69 6.35 -42.25
CA GLU A 86 -9.98 5.51 -41.07
C GLU A 86 -9.95 6.32 -39.76
N SER A 87 -9.34 7.51 -39.80
CA SER A 87 -9.26 8.43 -38.66
C SER A 87 -10.62 8.71 -38.00
N LEU A 88 -11.72 8.74 -38.75
CA LEU A 88 -13.07 8.97 -38.20
C LEU A 88 -13.49 7.86 -37.23
N ALA A 89 -13.14 6.60 -37.51
CA ALA A 89 -13.40 5.48 -36.61
C ALA A 89 -12.42 5.47 -35.42
N VAL A 90 -11.19 5.90 -35.65
CA VAL A 90 -10.15 5.95 -34.60
C VAL A 90 -10.38 7.08 -33.61
N LEU A 91 -10.88 8.24 -34.06
CA LEU A 91 -11.19 9.37 -33.20
C LEU A 91 -12.37 9.10 -32.25
N ASP A 92 -13.28 8.19 -32.60
CA ASP A 92 -14.37 7.77 -31.71
C ASP A 92 -13.86 7.17 -30.39
N ARG A 93 -12.72 6.46 -30.43
CA ARG A 93 -12.09 5.89 -29.23
C ARG A 93 -11.08 6.83 -28.55
N CYS A 94 -10.94 8.07 -29.00
CA CYS A 94 -10.07 9.07 -28.39
C CYS A 94 -10.86 9.98 -27.43
N PHE A 95 -10.18 10.47 -26.38
CA PHE A 95 -10.75 11.52 -25.53
C PHE A 95 -10.37 12.90 -26.06
N TYR A 96 -11.36 13.76 -26.26
CA TYR A 96 -11.16 15.17 -26.56
C TYR A 96 -11.03 15.99 -25.28
N LEU A 97 -10.14 16.98 -25.30
CA LEU A 97 -9.96 17.90 -24.19
C LEU A 97 -10.99 19.03 -24.27
N ALA A 98 -11.62 19.32 -23.14
CA ALA A 98 -12.55 20.43 -22.99
C ALA A 98 -12.14 21.31 -21.80
N GLY A 99 -12.39 22.61 -21.91
CA GLY A 99 -12.09 23.58 -20.86
C GLY A 99 -13.32 24.43 -20.55
N LEU A 100 -13.42 24.95 -19.33
CA LEU A 100 -14.47 25.92 -19.00
C LEU A 100 -14.08 27.28 -19.61
N PRO A 101 -14.98 27.93 -20.36
CA PRO A 101 -14.74 29.29 -20.83
C PRO A 101 -14.72 30.26 -19.64
N ARG A 102 -14.04 31.39 -19.79
CA ARG A 102 -14.14 32.48 -18.80
C ARG A 102 -15.53 33.14 -18.96
N PRO A 103 -16.35 33.21 -17.89
CA PRO A 103 -17.70 33.77 -17.96
C PRO A 103 -17.67 35.25 -18.33
N ASP A 104 -18.66 35.69 -19.11
CA ASP A 104 -18.88 37.10 -19.35
C ASP A 104 -19.74 37.69 -18.23
N ILE A 105 -19.11 38.39 -17.29
CA ILE A 105 -19.76 38.88 -16.08
C ILE A 105 -20.03 40.37 -16.19
N GLY A 106 -21.30 40.73 -16.40
CA GLY A 106 -21.79 42.09 -16.20
C GLY A 106 -22.11 42.34 -14.73
N ILE A 107 -21.73 43.52 -14.20
CA ILE A 107 -22.18 43.97 -12.87
C ILE A 107 -23.30 45.00 -13.06
N SER A 108 -24.56 44.53 -13.04
CA SER A 108 -25.75 45.40 -13.02
C SER A 108 -25.90 46.11 -11.67
N ASP A 109 -26.70 47.17 -11.63
CA ASP A 109 -26.93 47.96 -10.40
C ASP A 109 -27.50 47.10 -9.26
N GLU A 110 -28.31 46.09 -9.57
CA GLU A 110 -28.82 45.13 -8.58
C GLU A 110 -27.68 44.29 -7.94
N ARG A 111 -26.70 43.89 -8.76
CA ARG A 111 -25.52 43.15 -8.27
C ARG A 111 -24.62 44.05 -7.43
N VAL A 112 -24.44 45.31 -7.81
CA VAL A 112 -23.70 46.29 -7.01
C VAL A 112 -24.31 46.39 -5.60
N LEU A 113 -25.64 46.50 -5.49
CA LEU A 113 -26.33 46.55 -4.20
C LEU A 113 -26.07 45.31 -3.35
N LYS A 114 -26.18 44.12 -3.95
CA LYS A 114 -25.90 42.83 -3.27
C LYS A 114 -24.44 42.73 -2.82
N ILE A 115 -23.48 43.13 -3.65
CA ILE A 115 -22.05 43.11 -3.30
C ILE A 115 -21.78 44.03 -2.12
N LYS A 116 -22.32 45.26 -2.13
CA LYS A 116 -22.17 46.21 -1.02
C LYS A 116 -22.73 45.67 0.29
N GLN A 117 -23.91 45.03 0.24
CA GLN A 117 -24.52 44.41 1.43
C GLN A 117 -23.70 43.24 1.97
N LEU A 118 -23.14 42.40 1.10
CA LEU A 118 -22.40 41.19 1.50
C LEU A 118 -20.99 41.48 2.00
N LEU A 119 -20.29 42.44 1.38
CA LEU A 119 -18.89 42.76 1.69
C LEU A 119 -18.73 44.02 2.55
N ASN A 120 -19.81 44.78 2.77
CA ASN A 120 -19.81 46.07 3.48
C ASN A 120 -18.77 47.07 2.90
N ILE A 121 -18.80 47.27 1.58
CA ILE A 121 -17.85 48.10 0.82
C ILE A 121 -18.51 49.28 0.09
N ASP A 122 -17.70 50.25 -0.35
CA ASP A 122 -18.12 51.44 -1.09
C ASP A 122 -18.13 51.25 -2.62
N ASP A 123 -18.63 52.24 -3.36
CA ASP A 123 -18.68 52.20 -4.83
C ASP A 123 -17.30 52.09 -5.49
N LYS A 124 -16.28 52.71 -4.89
CA LYS A 124 -14.91 52.67 -5.42
C LYS A 124 -14.35 51.25 -5.40
N ARG A 125 -14.58 50.53 -4.31
CA ARG A 125 -14.19 49.12 -4.15
C ARG A 125 -14.99 48.18 -5.05
N VAL A 126 -16.26 48.47 -5.34
CA VAL A 126 -17.02 47.69 -6.33
C VAL A 126 -16.44 47.86 -7.74
N GLU A 127 -15.95 49.05 -8.09
CA GLU A 127 -15.26 49.25 -9.36
C GLU A 127 -13.93 48.48 -9.43
N GLU A 128 -13.22 48.32 -8.31
CA GLU A 128 -12.04 47.44 -8.25
C GLU A 128 -12.41 45.98 -8.54
N ILE A 129 -13.54 45.48 -8.02
CA ILE A 129 -14.06 44.13 -8.37
C ILE A 129 -14.32 44.02 -9.87
N ARG A 130 -14.94 45.05 -10.47
CA ARG A 130 -15.21 45.09 -11.91
C ARG A 130 -13.92 44.97 -12.74
N GLN A 131 -12.89 45.71 -12.36
CA GLN A 131 -11.58 45.66 -13.02
C GLN A 131 -10.92 44.28 -12.89
N ILE A 132 -11.02 43.65 -11.72
CA ILE A 132 -10.47 42.31 -11.49
C ILE A 132 -11.21 41.27 -12.35
N LEU A 133 -12.55 41.32 -12.40
CA LEU A 133 -13.34 40.42 -13.24
C LEU A 133 -13.07 40.62 -14.74
N HIS A 134 -12.80 41.86 -15.16
CA HIS A 134 -12.37 42.13 -16.53
C HIS A 134 -10.98 41.56 -16.84
N SER A 135 -10.04 41.68 -15.90
CA SER A 135 -8.69 41.10 -16.01
C SER A 135 -8.75 39.57 -16.04
N TYR A 136 -9.65 38.99 -15.25
CA TYR A 136 -9.96 37.55 -15.25
C TYR A 136 -10.49 37.06 -16.60
N LYS A 137 -11.39 37.82 -17.24
CA LYS A 137 -11.88 37.54 -18.60
C LYS A 137 -10.75 37.54 -19.63
N LYS A 138 -9.79 38.44 -19.50
CA LYS A 138 -8.60 38.50 -20.37
C LYS A 138 -7.57 37.41 -20.10
N GLY A 139 -7.72 36.65 -19.03
CA GLY A 139 -6.75 35.64 -18.60
C GLY A 139 -5.52 36.21 -17.90
N GLU A 140 -5.55 37.48 -17.49
CA GLU A 140 -4.47 38.11 -16.69
C GLU A 140 -4.52 37.65 -15.22
N VAL A 141 -5.67 37.15 -14.76
CA VAL A 141 -5.86 36.56 -13.43
C VAL A 141 -6.20 35.08 -13.59
N GLU A 142 -5.49 34.23 -12.86
CA GLU A 142 -5.71 32.78 -12.86
C GLU A 142 -7.00 32.39 -12.12
N GLY A 143 -7.47 31.15 -12.33
CA GLY A 143 -8.73 30.65 -11.76
C GLY A 143 -8.72 30.55 -10.24
N ASP A 144 -7.64 29.98 -9.74
CA ASP A 144 -7.30 29.80 -8.32
C ASP A 144 -7.04 31.13 -7.59
N ASP A 145 -6.49 32.11 -8.29
CA ASP A 145 -6.16 33.42 -7.72
C ASP A 145 -7.34 34.40 -7.65
N LEU A 146 -8.47 34.12 -8.31
CA LEU A 146 -9.56 35.09 -8.39
C LEU A 146 -10.07 35.53 -7.01
N VAL A 147 -10.26 34.59 -6.08
CA VAL A 147 -10.75 34.88 -4.73
C VAL A 147 -9.72 35.66 -3.92
N SER A 148 -8.46 35.22 -3.97
CA SER A 148 -7.36 35.82 -3.19
C SER A 148 -7.04 37.24 -3.67
N VAL A 149 -7.07 37.49 -4.99
CA VAL A 149 -6.83 38.81 -5.59
C VAL A 149 -7.92 39.80 -5.19
N ILE A 150 -9.19 39.39 -5.21
CA ILE A 150 -10.32 40.23 -4.76
C ILE A 150 -10.19 40.51 -3.26
N SER A 151 -9.93 39.47 -2.47
CA SER A 151 -9.77 39.55 -1.02
C SER A 151 -8.65 40.53 -0.62
N HIS A 152 -7.45 40.38 -1.20
CA HIS A 152 -6.30 41.20 -0.90
C HIS A 152 -6.49 42.67 -1.29
N ARG A 153 -7.06 42.95 -2.47
CA ARG A 153 -7.29 44.33 -2.92
C ARG A 153 -8.34 45.05 -2.09
N LEU A 154 -9.38 44.35 -1.67
CA LEU A 154 -10.47 44.93 -0.89
C LEU A 154 -10.24 44.93 0.62
N GLY A 155 -9.27 44.13 1.12
CA GLY A 155 -9.05 43.92 2.55
C GLY A 155 -10.22 43.22 3.24
N VAL A 156 -10.89 42.30 2.55
CA VAL A 156 -11.99 41.46 3.09
C VAL A 156 -11.50 40.02 3.23
N SER A 157 -12.27 39.13 3.86
CA SER A 157 -11.88 37.71 3.95
C SER A 157 -12.25 36.93 2.69
N ASP A 158 -11.43 35.94 2.34
CA ASP A 158 -11.66 35.00 1.22
C ASP A 158 -13.03 34.34 1.30
N SER A 159 -13.49 34.02 2.51
CA SER A 159 -14.82 33.43 2.76
C SER A 159 -15.95 34.35 2.28
N SER A 160 -15.86 35.64 2.57
CA SER A 160 -16.87 36.63 2.16
C SER A 160 -16.86 36.82 0.65
N VAL A 161 -15.68 36.80 0.02
CA VAL A 161 -15.54 36.85 -1.45
C VAL A 161 -16.13 35.59 -2.09
N GLY A 162 -15.88 34.41 -1.54
CA GLY A 162 -16.46 33.16 -2.01
C GLY A 162 -17.99 33.17 -1.96
N THR A 163 -18.57 33.59 -0.84
CA THR A 163 -20.02 33.77 -0.70
C THR A 163 -20.57 34.81 -1.67
N MET A 164 -19.83 35.91 -1.89
CA MET A 164 -20.20 36.94 -2.87
C MET A 164 -20.24 36.37 -4.28
N ILE A 165 -19.20 35.64 -4.72
CA ILE A 165 -19.18 35.02 -6.04
C ILE A 165 -20.36 34.05 -6.20
N GLU A 166 -20.61 33.24 -5.18
CA GLU A 166 -21.68 32.26 -5.20
C GLU A 166 -23.09 32.87 -5.34
N LEU A 167 -23.37 33.95 -4.61
CA LEU A 167 -24.69 34.57 -4.53
C LEU A 167 -24.94 35.62 -5.62
N VAL A 168 -23.89 36.30 -6.07
CA VAL A 168 -23.99 37.42 -7.02
C VAL A 168 -23.76 36.98 -8.46
N PHE A 169 -22.91 35.98 -8.69
CA PHE A 169 -22.49 35.54 -10.02
C PHE A 169 -22.82 34.06 -10.26
N PRO A 170 -24.11 33.70 -10.45
CA PRO A 170 -24.51 32.33 -10.74
C PRO A 170 -23.89 31.77 -12.02
N GLU A 171 -23.41 32.63 -12.93
CA GLU A 171 -22.76 32.24 -14.19
C GLU A 171 -21.58 31.30 -13.96
N PHE A 172 -20.83 31.45 -12.85
CA PHE A 172 -19.75 30.52 -12.51
C PHE A 172 -20.22 29.09 -12.28
N LYS A 173 -21.47 28.89 -11.82
CA LYS A 173 -22.07 27.56 -11.63
C LYS A 173 -22.63 26.97 -12.92
N GLU A 174 -22.99 27.82 -13.88
CA GLU A 174 -23.63 27.42 -15.15
C GLU A 174 -22.63 27.14 -16.28
N LEU A 175 -21.34 27.42 -16.07
CA LEU A 175 -20.28 27.17 -17.04
C LEU A 175 -20.28 25.70 -17.49
N LYS A 176 -20.31 25.50 -18.81
CA LYS A 176 -20.18 24.17 -19.44
C LYS A 176 -18.83 24.06 -20.12
N PRO A 177 -18.19 22.89 -20.07
CA PRO A 177 -16.90 22.68 -20.74
C PRO A 177 -17.10 22.71 -22.26
N GLU A 178 -16.31 23.52 -22.93
CA GLU A 178 -16.28 23.62 -24.39
C GLU A 178 -15.17 22.71 -24.95
N PRO A 179 -15.50 21.75 -25.83
CA PRO A 179 -14.51 20.85 -26.40
C PRO A 179 -13.58 21.58 -27.37
N THR A 180 -12.31 21.20 -27.34
CA THR A 180 -11.28 21.65 -28.28
C THR A 180 -11.05 20.58 -29.36
N ARG A 181 -10.15 20.85 -30.31
CA ARG A 181 -9.67 19.85 -31.30
C ARG A 181 -8.46 19.03 -30.81
N ARG A 182 -8.06 19.22 -29.55
CA ARG A 182 -6.95 18.48 -28.93
C ARG A 182 -7.47 17.19 -28.33
N THR A 183 -6.73 16.11 -28.54
CA THR A 183 -7.05 14.77 -28.08
C THR A 183 -5.94 14.22 -27.18
N LEU A 184 -6.29 13.27 -26.32
CA LEU A 184 -5.33 12.42 -25.66
C LEU A 184 -4.97 11.26 -26.58
N ARG A 185 -3.67 10.98 -26.75
CA ARG A 185 -3.21 9.89 -27.62
C ARG A 185 -3.78 8.54 -27.17
N SER A 186 -4.31 7.77 -28.11
CA SER A 186 -4.84 6.42 -27.85
C SER A 186 -3.79 5.33 -27.83
N HIS A 187 -2.60 5.61 -28.37
CA HIS A 187 -1.42 4.75 -28.43
C HIS A 187 -0.20 5.64 -28.76
N MET A 188 1.02 5.13 -28.52
CA MET A 188 2.25 5.94 -28.64
C MET A 188 2.53 6.43 -30.07
N THR A 189 2.10 5.65 -31.07
CA THR A 189 2.28 5.92 -32.51
C THR A 189 1.84 7.33 -32.91
N SER A 190 0.72 7.84 -32.37
CA SER A 190 0.25 9.17 -32.74
C SER A 190 1.22 10.30 -32.40
N ALA A 191 2.11 10.04 -31.44
CA ALA A 191 3.14 10.98 -31.02
C ALA A 191 4.52 10.66 -31.62
N TRP A 192 4.79 9.40 -32.00
CA TRP A 192 6.05 9.00 -32.64
C TRP A 192 6.33 9.75 -33.94
N PHE A 193 5.31 9.93 -34.80
CA PHE A 193 5.47 10.71 -36.03
C PHE A 193 5.89 12.17 -35.77
N ILE A 194 5.36 12.79 -34.71
CA ILE A 194 5.69 14.16 -34.33
C ILE A 194 7.14 14.24 -33.84
N THR A 195 7.55 13.30 -32.98
CA THR A 195 8.93 13.23 -32.47
C THR A 195 9.93 12.98 -33.60
N LEU A 196 9.66 11.99 -34.47
CA LEU A 196 10.55 11.63 -35.57
C LEU A 196 10.68 12.75 -36.60
N LYS A 197 9.59 13.46 -36.90
CA LYS A 197 9.58 14.64 -37.78
C LYS A 197 10.61 15.69 -37.37
N GLU A 198 10.72 15.94 -36.07
CA GLU A 198 11.63 16.97 -35.54
C GLU A 198 13.06 16.44 -35.36
N LEU A 199 13.26 15.12 -35.40
CA LEU A 199 14.53 14.49 -35.06
C LEU A 199 15.35 14.07 -36.28
N TRP A 200 14.69 13.53 -37.32
CA TRP A 200 15.38 12.73 -38.35
C TRP A 200 16.49 13.49 -39.10
N GLU A 201 16.37 14.81 -39.28
CA GLU A 201 17.37 15.66 -39.94
C GLU A 201 18.65 15.86 -39.10
N TYR A 202 18.57 15.63 -37.78
CA TYR A 202 19.63 15.95 -36.81
C TYR A 202 20.28 14.71 -36.20
N THR A 203 19.92 13.52 -36.66
CA THR A 203 20.40 12.24 -36.13
C THR A 203 21.02 11.36 -37.21
N ASN A 204 22.07 10.63 -36.84
CA ASN A 204 22.59 9.56 -37.69
C ASN A 204 21.72 8.31 -37.56
N LEU A 205 21.55 7.59 -38.65
CA LEU A 205 20.90 6.27 -38.66
C LEU A 205 21.88 5.16 -38.20
N PRO A 206 21.38 4.05 -37.64
CA PRO A 206 20.00 3.81 -37.25
C PRO A 206 19.59 4.59 -35.99
N VAL A 207 18.31 4.95 -35.89
CA VAL A 207 17.72 5.61 -34.72
C VAL A 207 16.84 4.62 -33.96
N HIS A 208 17.20 4.32 -32.71
CA HIS A 208 16.47 3.42 -31.81
C HIS A 208 15.91 4.20 -30.62
N LEU A 209 14.60 4.43 -30.58
CA LEU A 209 13.98 5.18 -29.49
C LEU A 209 12.91 4.35 -28.80
N PHE A 210 12.75 4.54 -27.49
CA PHE A 210 11.64 3.96 -26.75
C PHE A 210 11.01 4.95 -25.77
N SER A 211 9.75 4.70 -25.43
CA SER A 211 9.01 5.45 -24.42
C SER A 211 8.03 4.52 -23.72
N VAL A 212 8.02 4.56 -22.38
CA VAL A 212 7.05 3.83 -21.55
C VAL A 212 6.18 4.85 -20.82
N ASP A 213 5.01 5.16 -21.38
CA ASP A 213 4.17 6.23 -20.87
C ASP A 213 2.68 5.98 -21.13
N ARG A 214 1.82 6.81 -20.53
CA ARG A 214 0.37 6.67 -20.55
C ARG A 214 -0.23 6.92 -21.93
N CYS A 215 -1.31 6.18 -22.19
CA CYS A 215 -2.21 6.32 -23.32
C CYS A 215 -3.66 6.21 -22.83
N PHE A 216 -4.58 6.80 -23.59
CA PHE A 216 -5.99 6.93 -23.18
C PHE A 216 -6.90 6.44 -24.28
N ARG A 217 -7.73 5.45 -23.98
CA ARG A 217 -8.62 4.84 -24.96
C ARG A 217 -10.01 4.71 -24.38
N ARG A 218 -10.98 5.32 -25.05
CA ARG A 218 -12.39 5.21 -24.66
C ARG A 218 -12.87 3.80 -24.98
N GLU A 219 -13.11 3.02 -23.94
CA GLU A 219 -13.83 1.76 -24.00
C GLU A 219 -15.24 1.98 -23.46
N GLN A 220 -16.21 1.15 -23.87
CA GLN A 220 -17.59 1.28 -23.40
C GLN A 220 -17.70 1.14 -21.87
N GLN A 221 -16.89 0.27 -21.28
CA GLN A 221 -16.75 0.08 -19.85
C GLN A 221 -15.35 -0.48 -19.53
N GLU A 222 -14.82 -0.17 -18.35
CA GLU A 222 -13.62 -0.83 -17.83
C GLU A 222 -13.95 -2.23 -17.29
N ASP A 223 -13.12 -3.21 -17.65
CA ASP A 223 -13.29 -4.62 -17.28
C ASP A 223 -11.99 -5.23 -16.75
N ALA A 224 -11.97 -6.56 -16.55
CA ALA A 224 -10.81 -7.27 -16.02
C ALA A 224 -9.57 -7.21 -16.94
N THR A 225 -9.73 -6.77 -18.18
CA THR A 225 -8.70 -6.75 -19.22
C THR A 225 -8.43 -5.37 -19.82
N ARG A 226 -9.32 -4.40 -19.62
CA ARG A 226 -9.27 -3.07 -20.24
C ARG A 226 -9.53 -1.95 -19.25
N LEU A 227 -8.69 -0.92 -19.32
CA LEU A 227 -8.83 0.35 -18.61
C LEU A 227 -8.93 1.49 -19.63
N MET A 228 -9.53 2.61 -19.25
CA MET A 228 -9.58 3.81 -20.09
C MET A 228 -8.22 4.51 -20.18
N THR A 229 -7.36 4.30 -19.18
CA THR A 229 -5.96 4.74 -19.17
C THR A 229 -5.06 3.53 -18.95
N TYR A 230 -4.04 3.39 -19.79
CA TYR A 230 -3.07 2.29 -19.72
C TYR A 230 -1.67 2.80 -20.04
N HIS A 231 -0.64 2.01 -19.81
CA HIS A 231 0.73 2.34 -20.21
C HIS A 231 1.12 1.52 -21.44
N SER A 232 1.65 2.22 -22.43
CA SER A 232 2.24 1.61 -23.61
C SER A 232 3.75 1.67 -23.46
N ALA A 233 4.38 0.51 -23.48
CA ALA A 233 5.82 0.39 -23.68
C ALA A 233 6.03 0.24 -25.19
N SER A 234 6.47 1.33 -25.82
CA SER A 234 6.60 1.37 -27.28
C SER A 234 7.99 1.82 -27.69
N CYS A 235 8.45 1.34 -28.84
CA CYS A 235 9.69 1.77 -29.45
C CYS A 235 9.53 1.97 -30.95
N VAL A 236 10.48 2.71 -31.52
CA VAL A 236 10.65 2.88 -32.95
C VAL A 236 12.10 2.61 -33.34
N MET A 237 12.28 2.01 -34.52
CA MET A 237 13.56 1.83 -35.19
C MET A 237 13.43 2.45 -36.59
N MET A 238 14.20 3.50 -36.85
CA MET A 238 14.24 4.19 -38.14
C MET A 238 15.63 3.99 -38.74
N ASP A 239 15.68 3.41 -39.93
CA ASP A 239 16.91 3.12 -40.66
C ASP A 239 16.62 3.05 -42.18
N GLU A 240 17.65 2.94 -43.02
CA GLU A 240 17.49 2.75 -44.47
C GLU A 240 16.95 1.35 -44.81
N ASP A 241 17.38 0.35 -44.06
CA ASP A 241 17.06 -1.08 -44.26
C ASP A 241 16.28 -1.64 -43.07
N VAL A 242 14.96 -1.40 -43.05
CA VAL A 242 14.06 -1.92 -42.00
C VAL A 242 13.13 -2.99 -42.56
N SER A 243 13.02 -4.12 -41.87
CA SER A 243 12.12 -5.23 -42.19
C SER A 243 11.24 -5.63 -40.99
N VAL A 244 10.32 -6.56 -41.25
CA VAL A 244 9.47 -7.16 -40.23
C VAL A 244 10.30 -7.98 -39.22
N ASP A 245 11.44 -8.53 -39.66
CA ASP A 245 12.35 -9.31 -38.82
C ASP A 245 12.96 -8.46 -37.69
N ASP A 246 13.16 -7.16 -37.91
CA ASP A 246 13.61 -6.24 -36.85
C ASP A 246 12.59 -6.15 -35.71
N GLY A 247 11.30 -6.10 -36.08
CA GLY A 247 10.20 -6.13 -35.10
C GLY A 247 10.14 -7.46 -34.34
N MET A 248 10.40 -8.59 -35.01
CA MET A 248 10.48 -9.91 -34.36
C MET A 248 11.66 -9.98 -33.38
N ALA A 249 12.85 -9.55 -33.81
CA ALA A 249 14.07 -9.55 -33.02
C ALA A 249 13.95 -8.65 -31.79
N VAL A 250 13.35 -7.46 -31.94
CA VAL A 250 13.09 -6.55 -30.82
C VAL A 250 12.07 -7.16 -29.85
N ALA A 251 10.99 -7.78 -30.36
CA ALA A 251 10.00 -8.42 -29.51
C ALA A 251 10.61 -9.54 -28.67
N GLU A 252 11.36 -10.46 -29.28
CA GLU A 252 12.07 -11.54 -28.61
C GLU A 252 13.11 -11.00 -27.61
N GLY A 253 13.90 -10.00 -28.01
CA GLY A 253 14.93 -9.39 -27.17
C GLY A 253 14.39 -8.72 -25.91
N ILE A 254 13.19 -8.14 -25.98
CA ILE A 254 12.51 -7.56 -24.80
C ILE A 254 11.92 -8.69 -23.95
N LEU A 255 11.10 -9.56 -24.54
CA LEU A 255 10.28 -10.52 -23.80
C LEU A 255 11.11 -11.64 -23.16
N SER A 256 12.21 -12.07 -23.78
CA SER A 256 13.13 -13.06 -23.19
C SER A 256 13.69 -12.62 -21.82
N GLN A 257 13.90 -11.32 -21.61
CA GLN A 257 14.33 -10.76 -20.32
C GLN A 257 13.27 -10.86 -19.21
N PHE A 258 12.02 -11.17 -19.57
CA PHE A 258 10.91 -11.39 -18.65
C PHE A 258 10.60 -12.87 -18.41
N GLY A 259 11.36 -13.79 -19.00
CA GLY A 259 11.20 -15.24 -18.85
C GLY A 259 10.24 -15.88 -19.86
N PHE A 260 9.95 -15.20 -20.97
CA PHE A 260 9.27 -15.82 -22.10
C PHE A 260 10.28 -16.63 -22.92
N GLU A 261 9.89 -17.83 -23.35
CA GLU A 261 10.81 -18.82 -23.94
C GLU A 261 10.53 -19.15 -25.40
N ASP A 262 9.31 -18.88 -25.89
CA ASP A 262 8.90 -19.22 -27.26
C ASP A 262 7.95 -18.16 -27.82
N PHE A 263 7.98 -17.96 -29.14
CA PHE A 263 7.35 -16.84 -29.82
C PHE A 263 6.64 -17.27 -31.11
N LYS A 264 5.46 -16.70 -31.33
CA LYS A 264 4.67 -16.85 -32.55
C LYS A 264 4.27 -15.48 -33.07
N PHE A 265 4.50 -15.27 -34.34
CA PHE A 265 4.23 -14.03 -35.04
C PHE A 265 3.07 -14.27 -36.01
N ILE A 266 1.93 -13.64 -35.76
CA ILE A 266 0.69 -13.84 -36.53
C ILE A 266 0.30 -12.52 -37.17
N PRO A 267 0.05 -12.47 -38.50
CA PRO A 267 -0.45 -11.26 -39.16
C PRO A 267 -1.77 -10.78 -38.53
N ASP A 268 -1.87 -9.48 -38.23
CA ASP A 268 -3.10 -8.88 -37.68
C ASP A 268 -4.13 -8.68 -38.79
N GLU A 269 -5.37 -9.14 -38.55
CA GLU A 269 -6.48 -8.96 -39.48
C GLU A 269 -6.91 -7.49 -39.64
N LYS A 270 -6.64 -6.63 -38.64
CA LYS A 270 -7.07 -5.21 -38.64
C LYS A 270 -6.44 -4.39 -39.78
N ARG A 271 -5.22 -4.73 -40.20
CA ARG A 271 -4.50 -4.08 -41.34
C ARG A 271 -4.63 -2.55 -41.34
N SER A 272 -4.25 -1.95 -40.22
CA SER A 272 -4.40 -0.51 -39.95
C SER A 272 -3.65 0.33 -40.96
N LYS A 273 -4.23 1.46 -41.41
CA LYS A 273 -3.67 2.23 -42.54
C LYS A 273 -2.36 2.96 -42.29
N TYR A 274 -1.99 3.14 -41.02
CA TYR A 274 -0.71 3.73 -40.65
C TYR A 274 0.47 2.75 -40.78
N TYR A 275 0.22 1.45 -41.00
CA TYR A 275 1.24 0.45 -41.32
C TYR A 275 1.24 0.09 -42.81
N ILE A 276 2.39 -0.34 -43.33
CA ILE A 276 2.52 -0.96 -44.65
C ILE A 276 1.66 -2.23 -44.66
N PRO A 277 0.90 -2.51 -45.73
CA PRO A 277 0.13 -3.74 -45.86
C PRO A 277 0.95 -4.98 -45.53
N ASP A 278 0.34 -5.92 -44.80
CA ASP A 278 0.94 -7.20 -44.40
C ASP A 278 2.17 -7.10 -43.47
N THR A 279 2.49 -5.92 -42.93
CA THR A 279 3.56 -5.75 -41.93
C THR A 279 3.06 -5.67 -40.49
N GLN A 280 1.75 -5.51 -40.27
CA GLN A 280 1.17 -5.49 -38.92
C GLN A 280 1.10 -6.91 -38.36
N ILE A 281 1.82 -7.17 -37.27
CA ILE A 281 1.98 -8.49 -36.66
C ILE A 281 1.63 -8.44 -35.17
N GLU A 282 0.77 -9.37 -34.75
CA GLU A 282 0.52 -9.69 -33.34
C GLU A 282 1.57 -10.70 -32.84
N VAL A 283 2.16 -10.40 -31.69
CA VAL A 283 3.19 -11.21 -31.04
C VAL A 283 2.56 -12.02 -29.92
N PHE A 284 2.56 -13.34 -30.09
CA PHE A 284 2.20 -14.30 -29.05
C PHE A 284 3.47 -14.85 -28.44
N ALA A 285 3.54 -14.86 -27.11
CA ALA A 285 4.70 -15.36 -26.38
C ALA A 285 4.27 -16.40 -25.35
N TYR A 286 5.10 -17.41 -25.16
CA TYR A 286 4.91 -18.48 -24.20
C TYR A 286 5.65 -18.19 -22.89
N HIS A 287 4.96 -18.33 -21.76
CA HIS A 287 5.55 -18.15 -20.43
C HIS A 287 5.25 -19.35 -19.52
N PRO A 288 6.27 -20.05 -18.96
CA PRO A 288 6.06 -21.26 -18.15
C PRO A 288 5.12 -21.08 -16.95
N LYS A 289 5.17 -19.92 -16.28
CA LYS A 289 4.28 -19.60 -15.14
C LYS A 289 2.78 -19.52 -15.48
N LEU A 290 2.42 -19.40 -16.76
CA LEU A 290 1.02 -19.35 -17.19
C LEU A 290 0.38 -20.74 -17.31
N ILE A 291 1.19 -21.80 -17.41
CA ILE A 291 0.70 -23.18 -17.51
C ILE A 291 -0.10 -23.53 -16.25
N GLY A 292 -1.34 -23.96 -16.44
CA GLY A 292 -2.24 -24.30 -15.33
C GLY A 292 -2.66 -23.11 -14.47
N SER A 293 -2.45 -21.88 -14.95
CA SER A 293 -2.99 -20.67 -14.30
C SER A 293 -4.52 -20.66 -14.38
N ASN A 294 -5.17 -19.98 -13.43
CA ASN A 294 -6.62 -19.78 -13.42
C ASN A 294 -7.08 -18.72 -14.44
N THR A 295 -6.25 -18.41 -15.43
CA THR A 295 -6.52 -17.42 -16.47
C THR A 295 -6.93 -18.11 -17.77
N LYS A 296 -7.36 -17.35 -18.78
CA LYS A 296 -7.61 -17.88 -20.13
C LYS A 296 -6.34 -18.36 -20.85
N TYR A 297 -5.17 -18.12 -20.28
CA TYR A 297 -3.85 -18.44 -20.83
C TYR A 297 -3.25 -19.70 -20.18
N SER A 298 -4.10 -20.65 -19.78
CA SER A 298 -3.69 -21.88 -19.08
C SER A 298 -2.78 -22.79 -19.92
N ASP A 299 -2.77 -22.60 -21.25
CA ASP A 299 -1.91 -23.27 -22.22
C ASP A 299 -0.51 -22.61 -22.34
N GLY A 300 -0.28 -21.52 -21.62
CA GLY A 300 1.00 -20.83 -21.56
C GLY A 300 1.18 -19.72 -22.60
N TRP A 301 0.28 -19.58 -23.59
CA TRP A 301 0.42 -18.63 -24.70
C TRP A 301 -0.41 -17.37 -24.50
N VAL A 302 0.18 -16.21 -24.77
CA VAL A 302 -0.52 -14.92 -24.64
C VAL A 302 -0.05 -13.93 -25.68
N GLU A 303 -1.00 -13.24 -26.30
CA GLU A 303 -0.75 -12.05 -27.13
C GLU A 303 -0.24 -10.92 -26.23
N ILE A 304 1.00 -10.47 -26.44
CA ILE A 304 1.69 -9.55 -25.53
C ILE A 304 2.08 -8.22 -26.18
N ALA A 305 2.32 -8.22 -27.49
CA ALA A 305 2.72 -7.03 -28.23
C ALA A 305 2.16 -7.04 -29.65
N THR A 306 2.23 -5.89 -30.31
CA THR A 306 1.94 -5.73 -31.74
C THR A 306 2.99 -4.81 -32.32
N PHE A 307 3.47 -5.12 -33.52
CA PHE A 307 4.39 -4.25 -34.23
C PHE A 307 4.02 -4.14 -35.71
N GLY A 308 4.66 -3.20 -36.40
CA GLY A 308 4.59 -3.08 -37.86
C GLY A 308 5.52 -1.99 -38.38
N ILE A 309 5.55 -1.82 -39.71
CA ILE A 309 6.38 -0.80 -40.36
C ILE A 309 5.47 0.33 -40.84
N TYR A 310 5.75 1.57 -40.44
CA TYR A 310 4.90 2.70 -40.81
C TYR A 310 4.77 2.87 -42.32
N SER A 311 3.55 3.16 -42.76
CA SER A 311 3.23 3.40 -44.16
C SER A 311 3.98 4.63 -44.68
N PRO A 312 4.66 4.56 -45.84
CA PRO A 312 5.24 5.73 -46.50
C PRO A 312 4.24 6.86 -46.73
N THR A 313 2.94 6.53 -46.87
CA THR A 313 1.88 7.54 -47.00
C THR A 313 1.76 8.38 -45.72
N ALA A 314 1.81 7.73 -44.55
CA ALA A 314 1.75 8.42 -43.27
C ALA A 314 3.07 9.15 -42.97
N LEU A 315 4.22 8.54 -43.27
CA LEU A 315 5.54 9.15 -43.06
C LEU A 315 5.73 10.43 -43.90
N ALA A 316 5.21 10.45 -45.13
CA ALA A 316 5.29 11.60 -46.04
C ALA A 316 4.57 12.85 -45.49
N GLU A 317 3.45 12.69 -44.77
CA GLU A 317 2.73 13.80 -44.10
C GLU A 317 3.56 14.52 -43.02
N TYR A 318 4.66 13.88 -42.60
CA TYR A 318 5.62 14.38 -41.62
C TYR A 318 7.01 14.61 -42.21
N SER A 319 7.16 14.46 -43.54
CA SER A 319 8.42 14.63 -44.26
C SER A 319 9.54 13.70 -43.78
N ILE A 320 9.20 12.51 -43.30
CA ILE A 320 10.18 11.49 -42.87
C ILE A 320 10.52 10.61 -44.08
N PRO A 321 11.78 10.56 -44.55
CA PRO A 321 12.13 9.85 -45.79
C PRO A 321 12.55 8.38 -45.59
N TYR A 322 12.64 7.91 -44.34
CA TYR A 322 13.14 6.58 -44.00
C TYR A 322 12.02 5.65 -43.49
N PRO A 323 12.09 4.33 -43.74
CA PRO A 323 11.18 3.38 -43.13
C PRO A 323 11.37 3.33 -41.60
N VAL A 324 10.27 3.04 -40.89
CA VAL A 324 10.22 3.04 -39.43
C VAL A 324 9.46 1.81 -38.94
N MET A 325 10.13 0.92 -38.22
CA MET A 325 9.47 -0.15 -37.46
C MET A 325 8.99 0.43 -36.13
N ASN A 326 7.77 0.09 -35.73
CA ASN A 326 7.21 0.43 -34.43
C ASN A 326 6.70 -0.83 -33.74
N LEU A 327 7.07 -1.00 -32.47
CA LEU A 327 6.53 -2.03 -31.60
C LEU A 327 5.82 -1.38 -30.41
N GLY A 328 4.69 -1.95 -30.00
CA GLY A 328 3.94 -1.55 -28.82
C GLY A 328 3.55 -2.75 -27.97
N LEU A 329 3.81 -2.66 -26.67
CA LEU A 329 3.45 -3.64 -25.66
C LEU A 329 2.58 -2.98 -24.58
N GLY A 330 1.52 -3.68 -24.16
CA GLY A 330 0.67 -3.24 -23.04
C GLY A 330 1.32 -3.60 -21.70
N VAL A 331 1.75 -2.59 -20.94
CA VAL A 331 2.45 -2.81 -19.66
C VAL A 331 1.56 -3.56 -18.67
N GLU A 332 0.29 -3.17 -18.55
CA GLU A 332 -0.66 -3.77 -17.63
C GLU A 332 -0.82 -5.28 -17.90
N ARG A 333 -0.85 -5.67 -19.18
CA ARG A 333 -0.96 -7.09 -19.57
C ARG A 333 0.28 -7.88 -19.14
N LEU A 334 1.47 -7.33 -19.38
CA LEU A 334 2.71 -7.95 -18.93
C LEU A 334 2.77 -8.06 -17.40
N ALA A 335 2.37 -7.00 -16.69
CA ALA A 335 2.33 -6.99 -15.24
C ALA A 335 1.36 -8.05 -14.70
N MET A 336 0.19 -8.23 -15.32
CA MET A 336 -0.75 -9.30 -14.93
C MET A 336 -0.11 -10.68 -15.02
N ILE A 337 0.66 -10.95 -16.08
CA ILE A 337 1.36 -12.24 -16.25
C ILE A 337 2.45 -12.41 -15.18
N LEU A 338 3.30 -11.40 -15.00
CA LEU A 338 4.43 -11.46 -14.06
C LEU A 338 3.99 -11.61 -12.60
N HIS A 339 2.83 -11.03 -12.25
CA HIS A 339 2.26 -11.05 -10.91
C HIS A 339 1.09 -12.02 -10.73
N ASN A 340 0.79 -12.86 -11.73
CA ASN A 340 -0.31 -13.83 -11.71
C ASN A 340 -1.67 -13.22 -11.33
N ALA A 341 -1.97 -12.05 -11.89
CA ALA A 341 -3.22 -11.33 -11.64
C ALA A 341 -4.25 -11.61 -12.75
N THR A 342 -5.51 -11.79 -12.36
CA THR A 342 -6.64 -12.08 -13.26
C THR A 342 -7.42 -10.83 -13.67
N ASP A 343 -7.29 -9.74 -12.92
CA ASP A 343 -8.03 -8.49 -13.14
C ASP A 343 -7.08 -7.28 -13.07
N VAL A 344 -7.02 -6.53 -14.17
CA VAL A 344 -6.18 -5.34 -14.32
C VAL A 344 -6.55 -4.22 -13.36
N ARG A 345 -7.82 -4.12 -12.95
CA ARG A 345 -8.31 -3.07 -12.04
C ARG A 345 -7.80 -3.33 -10.63
N THR A 346 -7.83 -4.59 -10.20
CA THR A 346 -7.26 -5.02 -8.92
C THR A 346 -5.75 -4.79 -8.87
N LEU A 347 -5.06 -5.10 -9.98
CA LEU A 347 -3.62 -4.91 -10.10
C LEU A 347 -3.22 -3.44 -10.10
N SER A 348 -3.99 -2.59 -10.79
CA SER A 348 -3.71 -1.16 -10.97
C SER A 348 -4.14 -0.31 -9.79
N TYR A 349 -5.19 -0.74 -9.08
CA TYR A 349 -5.80 0.01 -7.99
C TYR A 349 -6.03 -0.87 -6.74
N PRO A 350 -4.96 -1.46 -6.17
CA PRO A 350 -5.08 -2.40 -5.05
C PRO A 350 -5.69 -1.77 -3.78
N GLN A 351 -5.67 -0.45 -3.63
CA GLN A 351 -6.30 0.25 -2.50
C GLN A 351 -7.84 0.23 -2.55
N PHE A 352 -8.44 -0.04 -3.71
CA PHE A 352 -9.90 -0.05 -3.85
C PHE A 352 -10.44 -1.46 -3.63
N LEU A 353 -11.02 -1.66 -2.45
CA LEU A 353 -11.58 -2.95 -2.03
C LEU A 353 -12.68 -3.48 -2.97
N GLN A 354 -13.35 -2.61 -3.74
CA GLN A 354 -14.36 -3.02 -4.72
C GLN A 354 -13.82 -3.91 -5.83
N TYR A 355 -12.52 -3.80 -6.15
CA TYR A 355 -11.84 -4.63 -7.13
C TYR A 355 -11.06 -5.76 -6.48
N GLN A 356 -10.86 -5.75 -5.16
CA GLN A 356 -10.17 -6.83 -4.49
C GLN A 356 -11.15 -7.99 -4.20
N PRO A 357 -10.88 -9.20 -4.70
CA PRO A 357 -11.70 -10.36 -4.34
C PRO A 357 -11.59 -10.65 -2.84
N GLU A 358 -10.41 -10.44 -2.22
CA GLU A 358 -10.18 -10.64 -0.79
C GLU A 358 -9.18 -9.62 -0.23
N TRP A 359 -9.57 -8.89 0.82
CA TRP A 359 -8.67 -8.00 1.57
C TRP A 359 -7.81 -8.86 2.51
N HIS A 360 -6.65 -9.33 2.06
CA HIS A 360 -5.83 -10.25 2.85
C HIS A 360 -4.89 -9.52 3.83
N ILE A 361 -4.99 -9.85 5.14
CA ILE A 361 -3.99 -9.53 6.16
C ILE A 361 -3.31 -10.83 6.57
N SER A 362 -1.98 -10.86 6.54
CA SER A 362 -1.25 -12.05 6.97
C SER A 362 -1.39 -12.31 8.49
N ASP A 363 -1.30 -13.56 8.92
CA ASP A 363 -1.31 -13.92 10.35
C ASP A 363 -0.24 -13.18 11.15
N HIS A 364 0.91 -12.88 10.52
CA HIS A 364 1.98 -12.08 11.11
C HIS A 364 1.59 -10.63 11.33
N GLU A 365 0.93 -10.01 10.34
CA GLU A 365 0.40 -8.65 10.46
C GLU A 365 -0.71 -8.60 11.51
N LEU A 366 -1.64 -9.58 11.54
CA LEU A 366 -2.66 -9.68 12.59
C LEU A 366 -2.02 -9.79 13.99
N ALA A 367 -0.96 -10.58 14.14
CA ALA A 367 -0.25 -10.71 15.42
C ALA A 367 0.40 -9.39 15.88
N LYS A 368 0.81 -8.51 14.96
CA LYS A 368 1.31 -7.15 15.27
C LYS A 368 0.19 -6.21 15.74
N MET A 369 -1.02 -6.43 15.26
CA MET A 369 -2.22 -5.61 15.56
C MET A 369 -2.84 -5.93 16.93
N ILE A 370 -2.35 -6.98 17.63
CA ILE A 370 -2.75 -7.32 19.00
C ILE A 370 -1.79 -6.63 19.97
N ARG A 371 -2.31 -5.73 20.80
CA ARG A 371 -1.57 -4.87 21.74
C ARG A 371 -2.09 -5.01 23.16
N ILE A 372 -1.30 -4.54 24.11
CA ILE A 372 -1.72 -4.31 25.48
C ILE A 372 -2.31 -2.90 25.59
N ARG A 373 -3.51 -2.77 26.17
CA ARG A 373 -4.22 -1.49 26.30
C ARG A 373 -3.55 -0.56 27.33
N SER A 374 -3.25 -1.08 28.52
CA SER A 374 -2.67 -0.32 29.63
C SER A 374 -1.32 -0.93 30.01
N GLU A 375 -0.25 -0.14 29.94
CA GLU A 375 1.11 -0.56 30.30
C GLU A 375 1.68 0.34 31.40
N PRO A 376 2.55 -0.19 32.28
CA PRO A 376 3.28 0.64 33.22
C PRO A 376 4.19 1.63 32.47
N LYS A 377 4.30 2.84 33.00
CA LYS A 377 5.07 3.94 32.43
C LYS A 377 6.44 4.08 33.11
N THR A 378 6.57 3.65 34.36
CA THR A 378 7.83 3.77 35.11
C THR A 378 8.69 2.51 34.97
N ARG A 379 10.01 2.65 35.18
CA ARG A 379 10.93 1.51 35.21
C ARG A 379 10.57 0.51 36.31
N ALA A 380 10.16 1.00 37.48
CA ALA A 380 9.74 0.17 38.60
C ALA A 380 8.44 -0.58 38.26
N GLY A 381 7.45 0.05 37.62
CA GLY A 381 6.25 -0.64 37.15
C GLY A 381 6.53 -1.75 36.13
N ILE A 382 7.50 -1.57 35.23
CA ILE A 382 7.95 -2.64 34.32
C ILE A 382 8.54 -3.81 35.12
N LEU A 383 9.34 -3.53 36.14
CA LEU A 383 9.89 -4.57 37.03
C LEU A 383 8.80 -5.28 37.82
N ILE A 384 7.80 -4.55 38.34
CA ILE A 384 6.63 -5.10 39.02
C ILE A 384 5.86 -6.03 38.08
N GLN A 385 5.60 -5.59 36.84
CA GLN A 385 4.95 -6.44 35.83
C GLN A 385 5.73 -7.74 35.64
N HIS A 386 7.04 -7.66 35.41
CA HIS A 386 7.90 -8.83 35.21
C HIS A 386 7.94 -9.75 36.44
N ALA A 387 7.94 -9.17 37.63
CA ALA A 387 7.91 -9.90 38.89
C ALA A 387 6.59 -10.66 39.06
N ILE A 388 5.44 -9.98 38.88
CA ILE A 388 4.11 -10.61 38.93
C ILE A 388 4.05 -11.79 37.96
N THR A 389 4.42 -11.57 36.69
CA THR A 389 4.47 -12.64 35.68
C THR A 389 5.33 -13.83 36.12
N SER A 390 6.49 -13.57 36.72
CA SER A 390 7.43 -14.62 37.12
C SER A 390 6.92 -15.41 38.33
N THR A 391 6.40 -14.73 39.35
CA THR A 391 5.78 -15.34 40.53
C THR A 391 4.59 -16.20 40.14
N CYS A 392 3.70 -15.69 39.27
CA CYS A 392 2.57 -16.46 38.76
C CYS A 392 3.02 -17.71 37.96
N LYS A 393 4.10 -17.62 37.18
CA LYS A 393 4.63 -18.77 36.42
C LYS A 393 5.27 -19.83 37.32
N MET A 394 5.97 -19.42 38.37
CA MET A 394 6.62 -20.32 39.33
C MET A 394 5.62 -21.03 40.24
N HIS A 395 4.68 -20.29 40.83
CA HIS A 395 3.77 -20.80 41.87
C HIS A 395 2.37 -21.15 41.34
N LYS A 396 2.18 -21.28 40.01
CA LYS A 396 0.84 -21.48 39.38
C LYS A 396 -0.01 -22.62 39.95
N ASN A 397 0.65 -23.67 40.46
CA ASN A 397 0.00 -24.93 40.87
C ASN A 397 -0.17 -25.03 42.39
N GLU A 398 0.26 -24.03 43.15
CA GLU A 398 0.19 -24.04 44.61
C GLU A 398 -1.28 -24.05 45.06
N PRO A 399 -1.65 -24.93 46.02
CA PRO A 399 -3.01 -25.02 46.52
C PRO A 399 -3.38 -23.75 47.32
N SER A 400 -4.60 -23.26 47.12
CA SER A 400 -5.13 -22.11 47.86
C SER A 400 -5.74 -22.52 49.22
N PRO A 401 -5.78 -21.63 50.23
CA PRO A 401 -5.35 -20.22 50.19
C PRO A 401 -3.82 -20.05 50.18
N CYS A 402 -3.30 -19.19 49.31
CA CYS A 402 -1.87 -18.91 49.24
C CYS A 402 -1.58 -17.44 48.89
N GLU A 403 -0.44 -16.95 49.37
CA GLU A 403 0.06 -15.59 49.16
C GLU A 403 1.56 -15.63 48.89
N PHE A 404 2.00 -14.99 47.81
CA PHE A 404 3.41 -14.91 47.43
C PHE A 404 3.80 -13.47 47.13
N THR A 405 4.87 -12.99 47.76
CA THR A 405 5.44 -11.69 47.45
C THR A 405 6.13 -11.70 46.09
N ALA A 406 5.62 -10.90 45.16
CA ALA A 406 6.20 -10.75 43.83
C ALA A 406 7.29 -9.69 43.83
N TRP A 407 7.04 -8.54 44.43
CA TRP A 407 7.97 -7.42 44.40
C TRP A 407 7.90 -6.60 45.69
N LYS A 408 9.05 -6.10 46.14
CA LYS A 408 9.18 -5.17 47.25
C LYS A 408 10.19 -4.09 46.88
N GLY A 409 9.84 -2.84 47.11
CA GLY A 409 10.72 -1.72 46.81
C GLY A 409 10.01 -0.38 46.85
N GLU A 410 10.71 0.64 46.38
CA GLU A 410 10.23 2.02 46.40
C GLU A 410 9.63 2.43 45.04
N LEU A 411 8.44 3.03 45.08
CA LEU A 411 7.78 3.64 43.93
C LEU A 411 7.15 4.96 44.38
N PHE A 412 7.46 6.07 43.71
CA PHE A 412 7.00 7.42 44.08
C PHE A 412 7.27 7.81 45.55
N ASN A 413 8.47 7.51 46.06
CA ASN A 413 8.88 7.74 47.45
C ASN A 413 8.05 7.00 48.51
N ARG A 414 7.39 5.91 48.12
CA ARG A 414 6.63 5.03 49.02
C ARG A 414 7.18 3.62 48.90
N ASN A 415 7.46 2.99 50.04
CA ASN A 415 7.80 1.57 50.08
C ASN A 415 6.53 0.76 49.90
N ILE A 416 6.51 -0.13 48.91
CA ILE A 416 5.36 -0.96 48.62
C ILE A 416 5.78 -2.43 48.54
N THR A 417 4.84 -3.28 48.93
CA THR A 417 4.91 -4.73 48.75
C THR A 417 3.77 -5.15 47.82
N VAL A 418 4.10 -5.87 46.75
CA VAL A 418 3.15 -6.40 45.78
C VAL A 418 3.09 -7.92 45.92
N ASN A 419 1.92 -8.43 46.26
CA ASN A 419 1.65 -9.84 46.49
C ASN A 419 0.69 -10.40 45.44
N VAL A 420 0.92 -11.65 45.02
CA VAL A 420 -0.03 -12.44 44.23
C VAL A 420 -0.75 -13.37 45.20
N ILE A 421 -2.08 -13.31 45.21
CA ILE A 421 -2.90 -14.02 46.20
C ILE A 421 -4.05 -14.79 45.54
N GLU A 422 -4.44 -15.89 46.16
CA GLU A 422 -5.72 -16.56 45.91
C GLU A 422 -6.40 -16.90 47.25
N PRO A 423 -7.43 -16.15 47.67
CA PRO A 423 -8.08 -16.35 48.96
C PRO A 423 -9.08 -17.52 48.98
N GLU A 424 -9.60 -17.98 47.84
CA GLU A 424 -10.66 -19.01 47.80
C GLU A 424 -10.09 -20.42 47.97
N GLU A 425 -10.56 -21.17 48.96
CA GLU A 425 -10.12 -22.55 49.26
C GLU A 425 -10.44 -23.56 48.12
N LYS A 426 -9.68 -24.65 48.05
CA LYS A 426 -9.83 -25.76 47.07
C LYS A 426 -9.61 -25.36 45.61
N THR A 427 -8.84 -24.30 45.38
CA THR A 427 -8.40 -23.88 44.05
C THR A 427 -6.87 -23.80 44.00
N LYS A 428 -6.31 -23.10 43.01
CA LYS A 428 -4.87 -22.90 42.81
C LYS A 428 -4.59 -21.42 42.66
N LEU A 429 -3.35 -20.99 42.89
CA LEU A 429 -2.94 -19.57 42.76
C LEU A 429 -3.36 -18.91 41.43
N CYS A 430 -3.32 -19.66 40.33
CA CYS A 430 -3.77 -19.19 39.03
C CYS A 430 -4.79 -20.16 38.43
N GLY A 431 -5.85 -19.61 37.85
CA GLY A 431 -6.83 -20.37 37.08
C GLY A 431 -6.21 -21.09 35.87
N PRO A 432 -6.87 -22.13 35.35
CA PRO A 432 -6.27 -23.02 34.35
C PRO A 432 -5.99 -22.34 33.01
N ALA A 433 -6.67 -21.24 32.69
CA ALA A 433 -6.43 -20.47 31.46
C ALA A 433 -5.38 -19.36 31.64
N ALA A 434 -4.87 -19.09 32.84
CA ALA A 434 -3.94 -17.97 33.09
C ALA A 434 -2.63 -18.08 32.27
N MET A 435 -2.24 -19.30 31.91
CA MET A 435 -1.03 -19.58 31.12
C MET A 435 -1.32 -19.71 29.62
N ASN A 436 -2.55 -19.44 29.17
CA ASN A 436 -2.86 -19.47 27.75
C ASN A 436 -2.06 -18.39 27.02
N THR A 437 -1.53 -18.75 25.86
CA THR A 437 -0.84 -17.80 24.97
C THR A 437 -1.75 -17.41 23.82
N ILE A 438 -1.56 -16.21 23.31
CA ILE A 438 -2.35 -15.68 22.21
C ILE A 438 -1.60 -15.96 20.92
N VAL A 439 -2.28 -16.64 20.01
CA VAL A 439 -1.75 -17.00 18.70
C VAL A 439 -2.70 -16.54 17.60
N VAL A 440 -2.15 -16.37 16.40
CA VAL A 440 -2.93 -16.18 15.19
C VAL A 440 -2.75 -17.41 14.31
N ASN A 441 -3.86 -17.95 13.80
CA ASN A 441 -3.86 -19.08 12.89
C ASN A 441 -5.00 -18.95 11.88
N ASP A 442 -4.66 -18.86 10.60
CA ASP A 442 -5.62 -18.82 9.49
C ASP A 442 -6.64 -17.68 9.66
N GLY A 443 -6.14 -16.49 10.00
CA GLY A 443 -6.93 -15.29 10.28
C GLY A 443 -7.68 -15.29 11.61
N ASN A 444 -7.62 -16.37 12.41
CA ASN A 444 -8.27 -16.44 13.72
C ASN A 444 -7.31 -16.02 14.83
N ILE A 445 -7.81 -15.31 15.84
CA ILE A 445 -7.07 -14.97 17.06
C ILE A 445 -7.54 -15.90 18.17
N LEU A 446 -6.63 -16.72 18.70
CA LEU A 446 -6.96 -17.79 19.65
C LEU A 446 -6.13 -17.67 20.94
N GLY A 447 -6.77 -17.93 22.07
CA GLY A 447 -6.10 -18.13 23.36
C GLY A 447 -5.94 -19.62 23.65
N VAL A 448 -4.71 -20.12 23.55
CA VAL A 448 -4.40 -21.55 23.53
C VAL A 448 -3.53 -21.95 24.71
N SER A 449 -3.83 -23.08 25.33
CA SER A 449 -3.07 -23.59 26.47
C SER A 449 -1.69 -24.11 26.05
N PRO A 450 -0.68 -24.12 26.95
CA PRO A 450 0.64 -24.69 26.68
C PRO A 450 0.61 -26.13 26.16
N ALA A 451 -0.39 -26.93 26.56
CA ALA A 451 -0.56 -28.30 26.07
C ALA A 451 -1.02 -28.32 24.60
N GLN A 452 -2.00 -27.49 24.24
CA GLN A 452 -2.49 -27.38 22.87
C GLN A 452 -1.41 -26.87 21.92
N LEU A 453 -0.57 -25.92 22.37
CA LEU A 453 0.58 -25.45 21.59
C LEU A 453 1.56 -26.58 21.25
N ARG A 454 1.93 -27.41 22.24
CA ARG A 454 2.85 -28.54 22.02
C ARG A 454 2.32 -29.60 21.06
N CYS A 455 1.00 -29.76 20.97
CA CYS A 455 0.37 -30.69 20.03
C CYS A 455 0.21 -30.10 18.61
N ALA A 456 0.24 -28.77 18.48
CA ALA A 456 0.06 -28.07 17.21
C ALA A 456 1.39 -27.79 16.49
N GLU A 457 2.52 -27.76 17.20
CA GLU A 457 3.84 -27.63 16.61
C GLU A 457 4.29 -28.96 15.99
N PRO A 458 4.76 -28.99 14.72
CA PRO A 458 5.32 -30.21 14.14
C PRO A 458 6.53 -30.63 14.95
N HIS A 459 6.49 -31.85 15.52
CA HIS A 459 7.59 -32.40 16.30
C HIS A 459 8.88 -32.40 15.46
N THR A 460 9.87 -31.58 15.82
CA THR A 460 11.27 -31.96 15.55
C THR A 460 11.56 -33.20 16.39
N PRO A 461 11.99 -34.33 15.80
CA PRO A 461 12.24 -35.53 16.57
C PRO A 461 13.30 -35.25 17.62
N VAL A 462 12.93 -35.39 18.89
CA VAL A 462 13.89 -35.55 19.97
C VAL A 462 14.50 -36.93 19.78
N ASN A 463 15.83 -36.97 19.76
CA ASN A 463 16.64 -38.11 19.35
C ASN A 463 16.64 -39.20 20.44
N ASP A 464 15.50 -39.82 20.71
CA ASP A 464 15.38 -40.99 21.58
C ASP A 464 15.11 -42.24 20.73
N GLY A 465 16.16 -42.72 20.07
CA GLY A 465 16.49 -44.14 19.87
C GLY A 465 15.47 -45.17 19.39
N ASN A 466 14.23 -44.85 19.02
CA ASN A 466 13.26 -45.81 18.52
C ASN A 466 12.34 -45.17 17.47
N ILE A 467 12.50 -45.62 16.23
CA ILE A 467 11.75 -45.17 15.05
C ILE A 467 10.42 -45.94 14.99
N PRO A 468 9.28 -45.24 14.83
CA PRO A 468 8.22 -45.71 13.96
C PRO A 468 8.19 -44.85 12.70
N ILE A 469 8.39 -45.51 11.57
CA ILE A 469 8.23 -44.98 10.22
C ILE A 469 6.74 -44.67 10.05
N VAL A 470 6.36 -43.39 9.96
CA VAL A 470 5.02 -43.01 9.49
C VAL A 470 5.10 -42.72 7.99
N SER A 471 4.32 -43.53 7.29
CA SER A 471 4.06 -43.62 5.86
C SER A 471 4.00 -42.29 5.11
N SER A 472 4.77 -42.23 4.02
CA SER A 472 4.57 -41.39 2.85
C SER A 472 3.15 -41.57 2.29
N GLY A 473 2.33 -40.53 2.40
CA GLY A 473 0.98 -40.46 1.83
C GLY A 473 0.68 -39.03 1.40
N LYS A 474 0.09 -38.91 0.21
CA LYS A 474 -0.27 -37.70 -0.55
C LYS A 474 -0.88 -36.56 0.30
N ASN A 475 -0.63 -35.33 -0.17
CA ASN A 475 -1.08 -34.01 0.33
C ASN A 475 -0.21 -33.40 1.44
N MET A 476 0.93 -32.82 1.05
CA MET A 476 1.50 -31.67 1.78
C MET A 476 0.61 -30.44 1.52
N GLU A 477 -0.61 -30.44 2.08
CA GLU A 477 -1.24 -29.16 2.41
C GLU A 477 -0.34 -28.48 3.43
N ALA A 478 0.05 -27.24 3.16
CA ALA A 478 0.93 -26.45 4.02
C ALA A 478 0.55 -26.62 5.50
N THR A 479 1.46 -27.18 6.30
CA THR A 479 1.30 -27.31 7.75
C THR A 479 1.00 -25.92 8.31
N LYS A 480 -0.28 -25.66 8.66
CA LYS A 480 -0.78 -24.37 9.12
C LYS A 480 0.03 -23.90 10.33
N ARG A 481 0.94 -22.95 10.10
CA ARG A 481 1.92 -22.49 11.10
C ARG A 481 1.28 -21.44 12.01
N TRP A 482 1.23 -21.72 13.30
CA TRP A 482 0.69 -20.77 14.27
C TRP A 482 1.68 -19.61 14.44
N VAL A 483 1.16 -18.38 14.40
CA VAL A 483 1.97 -17.19 14.63
C VAL A 483 1.81 -16.73 16.07
N HIS A 484 2.91 -16.78 16.82
CA HIS A 484 2.92 -16.41 18.23
C HIS A 484 3.00 -14.89 18.40
N THR A 485 2.13 -14.36 19.27
CA THR A 485 2.20 -12.95 19.68
C THR A 485 3.23 -12.71 20.79
N ASN A 486 3.79 -13.77 21.36
CA ASN A 486 4.61 -13.73 22.58
C ASN A 486 3.90 -13.06 23.76
N LEU A 487 2.57 -13.18 23.81
CA LEU A 487 1.72 -12.72 24.91
C LEU A 487 0.97 -13.90 25.50
N SER A 488 1.05 -14.03 26.82
CA SER A 488 0.12 -14.86 27.59
C SER A 488 -0.92 -14.02 28.31
N TYR A 489 -1.98 -14.68 28.75
CA TYR A 489 -3.03 -14.07 29.57
C TYR A 489 -2.43 -13.41 30.82
N ILE A 490 -1.49 -14.09 31.48
CA ILE A 490 -0.81 -13.51 32.64
C ILE A 490 0.07 -12.31 32.29
N ASP A 491 0.70 -12.27 31.11
CA ASP A 491 1.51 -11.11 30.70
C ASP A 491 0.63 -9.86 30.52
N ALA A 492 -0.58 -10.04 29.96
CA ALA A 492 -1.53 -8.96 29.75
C ALA A 492 -2.17 -8.49 31.06
N PHE A 493 -2.54 -9.43 31.94
CA PHE A 493 -3.00 -9.18 33.30
C PHE A 493 -1.96 -8.43 34.13
N ALA A 494 -0.71 -8.91 34.16
CA ALA A 494 0.38 -8.31 34.92
C ALA A 494 0.69 -6.88 34.45
N ALA A 495 0.61 -6.63 33.12
CA ALA A 495 0.78 -5.28 32.58
C ALA A 495 -0.31 -4.32 33.08
N LYS A 496 -1.56 -4.80 33.20
CA LYS A 496 -2.66 -4.01 33.76
C LYS A 496 -2.48 -3.77 35.25
N ALA A 497 -2.21 -4.83 36.01
CA ALA A 497 -1.99 -4.76 37.45
C ALA A 497 -0.88 -3.76 37.80
N ALA A 498 0.26 -3.82 37.11
CA ALA A 498 1.36 -2.88 37.32
C ALA A 498 0.97 -1.43 36.94
N SER A 499 0.24 -1.25 35.84
CA SER A 499 -0.26 0.07 35.42
C SER A 499 -1.26 0.67 36.41
N GLU A 500 -2.17 -0.15 36.95
CA GLU A 500 -3.12 0.26 37.97
C GLU A 500 -2.43 0.60 39.29
N ILE A 501 -1.45 -0.20 39.74
CA ILE A 501 -0.65 0.10 40.93
C ILE A 501 0.04 1.48 40.79
N GLU A 502 0.64 1.78 39.63
CA GLU A 502 1.24 3.09 39.38
C GLU A 502 0.22 4.23 39.45
N ASN A 503 -0.95 4.07 38.82
CA ASN A 503 -1.98 5.10 38.78
C ASN A 503 -2.62 5.33 40.17
N GLU A 504 -2.86 4.27 40.93
CA GLU A 504 -3.49 4.33 42.25
C GLU A 504 -2.55 4.89 43.32
N LEU A 505 -1.25 4.56 43.25
CA LEU A 505 -0.23 5.20 44.10
C LEU A 505 -0.08 6.70 43.77
N CYS A 506 -0.12 7.08 42.48
CA CYS A 506 -0.17 8.49 42.09
C CYS A 506 -1.41 9.20 42.65
N SER A 507 -2.54 8.49 42.76
CA SER A 507 -3.81 9.02 43.29
C SER A 507 -3.86 9.04 44.82
N GLY A 508 -2.81 8.56 45.51
CA GLY A 508 -2.68 8.58 46.95
C GLY A 508 -3.38 7.44 47.70
N LYS A 509 -3.73 6.34 47.03
CA LYS A 509 -4.29 5.15 47.71
C LYS A 509 -3.20 4.30 48.35
N ASP A 510 -3.49 3.76 49.53
CA ASP A 510 -2.52 3.00 50.33
C ASP A 510 -2.64 1.48 50.16
N GLU A 511 -3.77 1.01 49.62
CA GLU A 511 -4.00 -0.39 49.27
C GLU A 511 -4.74 -0.48 47.93
N THR A 512 -4.37 -1.44 47.09
CA THR A 512 -5.03 -1.70 45.81
C THR A 512 -5.05 -3.19 45.54
N ALA A 513 -6.20 -3.71 45.11
CA ALA A 513 -6.33 -5.09 44.68
C ALA A 513 -6.91 -5.14 43.26
N TYR A 514 -6.20 -5.79 42.35
CA TYR A 514 -6.65 -6.05 40.99
C TYR A 514 -6.91 -7.54 40.81
N ARG A 515 -8.15 -7.90 40.43
CA ARG A 515 -8.59 -9.29 40.25
C ARG A 515 -9.19 -9.50 38.88
N VAL A 516 -8.80 -10.58 38.21
CA VAL A 516 -9.47 -11.09 37.00
C VAL A 516 -10.02 -12.49 37.28
N ARG A 517 -11.29 -12.72 36.90
CA ARG A 517 -11.99 -13.99 37.09
C ARG A 517 -12.05 -14.78 35.77
N ILE A 518 -13.24 -14.92 35.20
CA ILE A 518 -13.46 -15.53 33.88
C ILE A 518 -13.50 -14.41 32.85
N ILE A 519 -12.71 -14.57 31.78
CA ILE A 519 -12.70 -13.61 30.68
C ILE A 519 -13.60 -14.11 29.54
N LYS A 520 -14.42 -13.20 29.00
CA LYS A 520 -15.26 -13.42 27.81
C LYS A 520 -14.78 -12.63 26.61
N THR A 521 -14.12 -11.50 26.85
CA THR A 521 -13.62 -10.60 25.82
C THR A 521 -12.13 -10.30 26.02
N PRO A 522 -11.37 -9.99 24.95
CA PRO A 522 -9.95 -9.65 25.07
C PRO A 522 -9.70 -8.42 25.98
N ALA A 523 -10.63 -7.47 25.99
CA ALA A 523 -10.55 -6.25 26.77
C ALA A 523 -10.49 -6.50 28.30
N GLU A 524 -11.17 -7.55 28.78
CA GLU A 524 -11.21 -7.91 30.21
C GLU A 524 -9.84 -8.32 30.76
N ILE A 525 -8.92 -8.77 29.90
CA ILE A 525 -7.54 -9.10 30.25
C ILE A 525 -6.52 -8.11 29.68
N ASN A 526 -6.93 -6.87 29.40
CA ASN A 526 -6.05 -5.78 28.97
C ASN A 526 -5.49 -5.93 27.54
N LEU A 527 -6.15 -6.70 26.69
CA LEU A 527 -5.81 -6.78 25.27
C LEU A 527 -6.62 -5.79 24.45
N GLU A 528 -5.97 -5.22 23.46
CA GLU A 528 -6.55 -4.37 22.44
C GLU A 528 -6.21 -4.93 21.06
N ILE A 529 -7.24 -5.21 20.27
CA ILE A 529 -7.10 -5.61 18.87
C ILE A 529 -7.44 -4.37 18.06
N GLN A 530 -6.52 -3.91 17.22
CA GLN A 530 -6.74 -2.73 16.39
C GLN A 530 -7.98 -2.88 15.49
N LEU A 531 -8.66 -1.77 15.20
CA LEU A 531 -9.92 -1.74 14.45
C LEU A 531 -9.81 -2.41 13.06
N ALA A 532 -8.68 -2.25 12.38
CA ALA A 532 -8.44 -2.88 11.08
C ALA A 532 -8.49 -4.43 11.18
N ALA A 533 -7.80 -5.01 12.17
CA ALA A 533 -7.86 -6.46 12.42
C ALA A 533 -9.28 -6.92 12.78
N GLN A 534 -10.01 -6.16 13.60
CA GLN A 534 -11.40 -6.51 13.94
C GLN A 534 -12.29 -6.55 12.69
N ARG A 535 -12.21 -5.52 11.83
CA ARG A 535 -12.96 -5.48 10.56
C ARG A 535 -12.57 -6.64 9.64
N TYR A 536 -11.28 -6.93 9.51
CA TYR A 536 -10.79 -8.05 8.71
C TYR A 536 -11.39 -9.38 9.19
N ILE A 537 -11.34 -9.64 10.49
CA ILE A 537 -11.87 -10.86 11.10
C ILE A 537 -13.37 -10.99 10.86
N THR A 538 -14.14 -9.92 11.10
CA THR A 538 -15.58 -9.92 10.91
C THR A 538 -15.96 -10.14 9.45
N ASN A 539 -15.31 -9.44 8.52
CA ASN A 539 -15.61 -9.56 7.08
C ASN A 539 -15.28 -10.95 6.52
N HIS A 540 -14.27 -11.63 7.05
CA HIS A 540 -13.84 -12.96 6.59
C HIS A 540 -14.45 -14.12 7.42
N ASN A 541 -15.47 -13.85 8.25
CA ASN A 541 -16.10 -14.83 9.13
C ASN A 541 -15.10 -15.59 10.02
N LYS A 542 -13.99 -14.94 10.40
CA LYS A 542 -12.97 -15.48 11.30
C LYS A 542 -13.37 -15.22 12.76
N LYS A 543 -12.67 -15.84 13.71
CA LYS A 543 -13.04 -15.80 15.13
C LYS A 543 -11.94 -15.18 15.99
N ILE A 544 -12.38 -14.47 17.04
CA ILE A 544 -11.56 -14.09 18.18
C ILE A 544 -12.03 -14.95 19.36
N ASP A 545 -11.26 -15.98 19.71
CA ASP A 545 -11.55 -16.85 20.85
C ASP A 545 -10.49 -16.66 21.94
N ILE A 546 -10.66 -15.60 22.72
CA ILE A 546 -9.85 -15.29 23.90
C ILE A 546 -10.77 -15.35 25.12
N ARG A 547 -11.05 -16.58 25.56
CA ARG A 547 -11.93 -16.86 26.71
C ARG A 547 -11.23 -17.79 27.70
N GLY A 548 -11.71 -17.79 28.95
CA GLY A 548 -11.32 -18.80 29.93
C GLY A 548 -11.24 -18.30 31.38
N PRO A 549 -11.20 -19.22 32.34
CA PRO A 549 -11.02 -18.91 33.76
C PRO A 549 -9.55 -18.59 34.09
N VAL A 550 -9.26 -17.30 34.36
CA VAL A 550 -7.92 -16.81 34.69
C VAL A 550 -7.71 -16.82 36.20
N PHE A 551 -8.71 -16.40 36.99
CA PHE A 551 -8.71 -16.39 38.47
C PHE A 551 -7.33 -16.05 39.05
N THR A 552 -6.98 -14.78 39.05
CA THR A 552 -5.72 -14.30 39.63
C THR A 552 -5.95 -12.94 40.26
N THR A 553 -5.38 -12.73 41.45
CA THR A 553 -5.47 -11.48 42.19
C THR A 553 -4.06 -10.97 42.52
N VAL A 554 -3.84 -9.68 42.31
CA VAL A 554 -2.64 -8.96 42.75
C VAL A 554 -3.08 -7.92 43.76
N GLN A 555 -2.41 -7.89 44.91
CA GLN A 555 -2.63 -6.91 45.96
C GLN A 555 -1.35 -6.12 46.18
N MET A 556 -1.47 -4.81 46.30
CA MET A 556 -0.40 -3.90 46.67
C MET A 556 -0.75 -3.29 48.03
N LYS A 557 0.25 -3.26 48.92
CA LYS A 557 0.19 -2.64 50.24
C LYS A 557 1.38 -1.70 50.42
N ILE A 558 1.16 -0.56 51.06
CA ILE A 558 2.25 0.30 51.52
C ILE A 558 2.85 -0.28 52.81
N ASP A 559 4.18 -0.35 52.84
CA ASP A 559 4.93 -0.66 54.06
C ASP A 559 5.12 0.67 54.82
N TYR A 560 4.44 0.81 55.96
CA TYR A 560 4.53 1.98 56.85
C TYR A 560 5.78 1.98 57.74
#